data_AF-A0A6V8EXV7-F1
#
_entry.id   AF-A0A6V8EXV7-F1
#
_cell.length_a   1.000
_cell.length_b   1.000
_cell.length_c   1.000
_cell.angle_alpha   90.00
_cell.angle_beta   90.00
_cell.angle_gamma   90.00
#
_symmetry.space_group_name_H-M   'P 1'
#
loop_
_entity.id
_entity.type
_entity.pdbx_description
1 polymer ?
#
loop_
_entity_poly.entity_id
_entity_poly.type
_entity_poly.pdbx_seq_one_letter_code
_entity_poly.pdbx_strand_id
1 'polypeptide(L)'
;DSVTWIGGDIIYHIIDQFEEWKEKTKEDMDAAARENLVYPGKLLYLENHTFRNKGPAIVGMRVLGGRVHLGQRLMKLDGTPVGQVKSLRSRASEDLKEAKQGEEIAVAVMGPTVGRHIEELDEFYVDIPESHVPRLAKVELTELEKEILEDIVRLHRKDDHFWGRRHVG
;
A
#
# COMPACT_ATOMS: atom_id res chain seq x y z
N ASP A 1 11.26 -9.48 18.05
CA ASP A 1 12.33 -10.47 18.28
C ASP A 1 11.80 -11.66 19.06
N SER A 2 11.56 -12.77 18.36
CA SER A 2 11.22 -14.07 18.95
C SER A 2 12.27 -15.08 18.51
N VAL A 3 13.05 -15.60 19.46
CA VAL A 3 14.06 -16.64 19.19
C VAL A 3 13.40 -18.01 19.39
N THR A 4 13.47 -18.87 18.37
CA THR A 4 13.01 -20.27 18.46
C THR A 4 14.17 -21.17 18.89
N TRP A 5 14.01 -21.93 19.97
CA TRP A 5 14.99 -22.91 20.44
C TRP A 5 14.64 -24.30 19.92
N ILE A 6 15.63 -25.02 19.38
CA ILE A 6 15.52 -26.39 18.85
C ILE A 6 16.59 -27.24 19.53
N GLY A 7 16.21 -28.39 20.10
CA GLY A 7 17.14 -29.30 20.78
C GLY A 7 16.48 -30.61 21.26
N GLY A 8 17.31 -31.63 21.50
CA GLY A 8 16.87 -32.96 21.97
C GLY A 8 18.03 -33.96 22.06
N ASP A 9 17.77 -35.17 22.56
CA ASP A 9 18.80 -36.19 22.82
C ASP A 9 19.14 -37.06 21.59
N ILE A 10 18.35 -36.95 20.51
CA ILE A 10 18.47 -37.77 19.31
C ILE A 10 18.69 -36.86 18.10
N ILE A 11 19.82 -37.06 17.41
CA ILE A 11 20.26 -36.21 16.30
C ILE A 11 19.20 -36.13 15.18
N TYR A 12 18.60 -37.25 14.79
CA TYR A 12 17.56 -37.27 13.74
C TYR A 12 16.36 -36.38 14.08
N HIS A 13 15.92 -36.39 15.34
CA HIS A 13 14.80 -35.56 15.78
C HIS A 13 15.11 -34.06 15.73
N ILE A 14 16.36 -33.68 16.04
CA ILE A 14 16.81 -32.28 15.92
C ILE A 14 16.81 -31.85 14.44
N ILE A 15 17.24 -32.72 13.53
CA ILE A 15 17.26 -32.45 12.10
C ILE A 15 15.83 -32.25 11.58
N ASP A 16 14.91 -33.16 11.92
CA ASP A 16 13.50 -33.07 11.52
C ASP A 16 12.85 -31.77 12.01
N GLN A 17 13.05 -31.41 13.29
CA GLN A 17 12.52 -30.17 13.86
C GLN A 17 13.11 -28.91 13.20
N PHE A 18 14.39 -28.95 12.82
CA PHE A 18 15.02 -27.85 12.09
C PHE A 18 14.46 -27.71 10.67
N GLU A 19 14.26 -28.82 9.96
CA GLU A 19 13.68 -28.81 8.62
C GLU A 19 12.23 -28.31 8.64
N GLU A 20 11.41 -28.77 9.58
CA GLU A 20 10.04 -28.27 9.78
C GLU A 20 10.01 -26.77 10.10
N TRP A 21 10.86 -26.30 11.02
CA TRP A 21 10.94 -24.87 11.34
C TRP A 21 11.37 -24.05 10.12
N LYS A 22 12.34 -24.54 9.35
CA LYS A 22 12.84 -23.88 8.15
C LYS A 22 11.77 -23.80 7.07
N GLU A 23 11.04 -24.88 6.82
CA GLU A 23 9.92 -24.89 5.87
C GLU A 23 8.82 -23.94 6.31
N LYS A 24 8.38 -24.01 7.57
CA LYS A 24 7.35 -23.10 8.10
C LYS A 24 7.78 -21.64 8.06
N THR A 25 9.03 -21.34 8.42
CA THR A 25 9.55 -19.96 8.35
C THR A 25 9.62 -19.47 6.91
N LYS A 26 10.02 -20.35 5.98
CA LYS A 26 10.01 -20.04 4.56
C LYS A 26 8.58 -19.82 4.06
N GLU A 27 7.62 -20.65 4.45
CA GLU A 27 6.21 -20.48 4.11
C GLU A 27 5.62 -19.21 4.71
N ASP A 28 5.98 -18.84 5.94
CA ASP A 28 5.55 -17.60 6.59
C ASP A 28 6.19 -16.37 5.90
N MET A 29 7.45 -16.48 5.48
CA MET A 29 8.14 -15.46 4.67
C MET A 29 7.54 -15.37 3.27
N ASP A 30 7.25 -16.48 2.61
CA ASP A 30 6.63 -16.57 1.30
C ASP A 30 5.16 -16.12 1.36
N ALA A 31 4.46 -16.38 2.46
CA ALA A 31 3.10 -15.91 2.74
C ALA A 31 3.08 -14.40 3.03
N ALA A 32 4.07 -13.89 3.77
CA ALA A 32 4.30 -12.46 3.93
C ALA A 32 4.71 -11.79 2.61
N ALA A 33 5.41 -12.53 1.75
CA ALA A 33 5.84 -12.12 0.41
C ALA A 33 4.81 -12.43 -0.70
N ARG A 34 3.62 -12.97 -0.36
CA ARG A 34 2.47 -12.98 -1.28
C ARG A 34 1.99 -11.53 -1.42
N GLU A 35 2.75 -10.76 -2.19
CA GLU A 35 2.43 -9.38 -2.56
C GLU A 35 1.11 -9.37 -3.32
N ASN A 36 0.07 -8.86 -2.65
CA ASN A 36 -1.11 -8.37 -3.35
C ASN A 36 -0.65 -7.24 -4.27
N LEU A 37 -0.88 -7.40 -5.57
CA LEU A 37 -0.51 -6.41 -6.57
C LEU A 37 -1.16 -5.06 -6.21
N VAL A 38 -0.33 -4.06 -5.96
CA VAL A 38 -0.79 -2.70 -5.63
C VAL A 38 -1.22 -2.04 -6.93
N TYR A 39 -2.52 -1.84 -7.07
CA TYR A 39 -3.09 -1.17 -8.24
C TYR A 39 -2.98 0.36 -8.15
N PRO A 40 -2.95 1.05 -9.30
CA PRO A 40 -3.02 2.50 -9.34
C PRO A 40 -4.29 3.05 -8.70
N GLY A 41 -4.14 4.16 -7.97
CA GLY A 41 -5.24 4.87 -7.35
C GLY A 41 -4.89 6.33 -7.13
N LYS A 42 -5.89 7.19 -7.27
CA LYS A 42 -5.78 8.64 -7.03
C LYS A 42 -6.90 9.09 -6.11
N LEU A 43 -6.57 9.82 -5.06
CA LEU A 43 -7.53 10.31 -4.06
C LEU A 43 -7.45 11.83 -3.92
N LEU A 44 -8.57 12.44 -3.57
CA LEU A 44 -8.69 13.86 -3.22
C LEU A 44 -9.17 13.98 -1.78
N TYR A 45 -8.48 14.76 -0.96
CA TYR A 45 -8.95 15.17 0.36
C TYR A 45 -10.08 16.21 0.20
N LEU A 46 -11.26 15.90 0.71
CA LEU A 46 -12.42 16.78 0.70
C LEU A 46 -12.32 17.90 1.74
N GLU A 47 -12.73 19.10 1.35
CA GLU A 47 -12.84 20.28 2.21
C GLU A 47 -13.84 20.05 3.35
N ASN A 48 -13.55 20.56 4.55
CA ASN A 48 -14.35 20.40 5.76
C ASN A 48 -14.61 18.94 6.19
N HIS A 49 -13.83 17.97 5.68
CA HIS A 49 -13.97 16.55 6.02
C HIS A 49 -12.80 16.07 6.89
N THR A 50 -12.41 16.88 7.86
CA THR A 50 -11.38 16.53 8.85
C THR A 50 -12.03 16.00 10.12
N PHE A 51 -11.84 14.71 10.43
CA PHE A 51 -12.42 14.08 11.63
C PHE A 51 -11.40 13.92 12.76
N ARG A 52 -10.13 13.67 12.42
CA ARG A 52 -9.02 13.62 13.38
C ARG A 52 -7.71 14.05 12.75
N ASN A 53 -6.97 14.91 13.43
CA ASN A 53 -5.78 15.52 12.83
C ASN A 53 -4.55 14.61 12.77
N LYS A 54 -4.38 13.65 13.69
CA LYS A 54 -3.24 12.72 13.71
C LYS A 54 -3.51 11.47 14.56
N GLY A 55 -2.65 10.47 14.42
CA GLY A 55 -2.58 9.32 15.33
C GLY A 55 -3.65 8.23 15.20
N PRO A 56 -3.99 7.69 14.01
CA PRO A 56 -3.85 8.20 12.63
C PRO A 56 -4.72 9.42 12.27
N ALA A 57 -4.35 10.18 11.26
CA ALA A 57 -5.23 11.21 10.70
C ALA A 57 -6.47 10.56 10.09
N ILE A 58 -7.67 11.07 10.35
CA ILE A 58 -8.92 10.55 9.79
C ILE A 58 -9.57 11.67 8.99
N VAL A 59 -9.68 11.45 7.68
CA VAL A 59 -10.12 12.47 6.72
C VAL A 59 -11.06 11.87 5.68
N GLY A 60 -12.02 12.64 5.19
CA GLY A 60 -12.87 12.25 4.07
C GLY A 60 -12.13 12.45 2.75
N MET A 61 -12.10 11.40 1.93
CA MET A 61 -11.48 11.44 0.61
C MET A 61 -12.44 10.93 -0.46
N ARG A 62 -12.32 11.48 -1.67
CA ARG A 62 -12.94 10.93 -2.88
C ARG A 62 -11.90 10.20 -3.71
N VAL A 63 -12.23 9.00 -4.18
CA VAL A 63 -11.38 8.30 -5.15
C VAL A 63 -11.61 8.90 -6.53
N LEU A 64 -10.63 9.62 -7.06
CA LEU A 64 -10.71 10.28 -8.36
C LEU A 64 -10.54 9.27 -9.51
N GLY A 65 -9.74 8.22 -9.29
CA GLY A 65 -9.45 7.21 -10.30
C GLY A 65 -8.78 5.97 -9.71
N GLY A 66 -8.95 4.84 -10.41
CA GLY A 66 -8.45 3.55 -9.96
C GLY A 66 -9.10 3.09 -8.65
N ARG A 67 -8.27 2.57 -7.74
CA ARG A 67 -8.73 1.96 -6.48
C ARG A 67 -7.73 2.14 -5.35
N VAL A 68 -8.26 2.22 -4.13
CA VAL A 68 -7.48 2.23 -2.88
C VAL A 68 -7.86 1.03 -2.03
N HIS A 69 -6.88 0.41 -1.38
CA HIS A 69 -7.09 -0.72 -0.49
C HIS A 69 -6.55 -0.43 0.91
N LEU A 70 -7.10 -1.16 1.87
CA LEU A 70 -6.55 -1.23 3.22
C LEU A 70 -5.06 -1.63 3.18
N GLY A 71 -4.23 -0.93 3.95
CA GLY A 71 -2.80 -1.22 4.07
C GLY A 71 -1.89 -0.60 3.00
N GLN A 72 -2.45 -0.02 1.94
CA GLN A 72 -1.66 0.68 0.93
C GLN A 72 -1.02 1.96 1.48
N ARG A 73 0.11 2.35 0.89
CA ARG A 73 0.76 3.63 1.18
C ARG A 73 0.27 4.71 0.23
N LEU A 74 0.27 5.94 0.69
CA LEU A 74 -0.08 7.12 -0.08
C LEU A 74 1.13 8.05 -0.21
N MET A 75 1.19 8.75 -1.33
CA MET A 75 2.16 9.81 -1.60
C MET A 75 1.47 11.01 -2.25
N LYS A 76 2.06 12.20 -2.13
CA LYS A 76 1.60 13.39 -2.86
C LYS A 76 1.95 13.27 -4.35
N LEU A 77 1.38 14.16 -5.17
CA LEU A 77 1.67 14.21 -6.62
C LEU A 77 3.13 14.52 -6.95
N ASP A 78 3.89 15.08 -6.00
CA ASP A 78 5.33 15.34 -6.13
C ASP A 78 6.20 14.16 -5.65
N GLY A 79 5.60 13.07 -5.19
CA GLY A 79 6.29 11.85 -4.75
C GLY A 79 6.60 11.84 -3.25
N THR A 80 6.27 12.91 -2.53
CA THR A 80 6.47 12.97 -1.07
C THR A 80 5.64 11.88 -0.37
N PRO A 81 6.26 10.96 0.38
CA PRO A 81 5.51 9.94 1.11
C PRO A 81 4.62 10.55 2.19
N VAL A 82 3.36 10.10 2.27
CA VAL A 82 2.38 10.63 3.23
C VAL A 82 2.19 9.69 4.41
N GLY A 83 1.90 8.41 4.13
CA GLY A 83 1.57 7.46 5.19
C GLY A 83 0.90 6.19 4.67
N GLN A 84 0.35 5.40 5.60
CA GLN A 84 -0.30 4.12 5.30
C GLN A 84 -1.79 4.15 5.67
N VAL A 85 -2.64 3.67 4.78
CA VAL A 85 -4.08 3.48 5.02
C VAL A 85 -4.29 2.39 6.10
N LYS A 86 -4.90 2.77 7.22
CA LYS A 86 -5.23 1.88 8.35
C LYS A 86 -6.70 1.49 8.44
N SER A 87 -7.59 2.27 7.84
CA SER A 87 -9.00 1.90 7.69
C SER A 87 -9.62 2.68 6.54
N LEU A 88 -10.61 2.07 5.91
CA LEU A 88 -11.52 2.69 4.95
C LEU A 88 -12.93 2.50 5.49
N ARG A 89 -13.74 3.56 5.53
CA ARG A 89 -15.16 3.47 5.93
C ARG A 89 -16.05 4.15 4.91
N SER A 90 -17.18 3.53 4.60
CA SER A 90 -18.23 4.14 3.78
C SER A 90 -18.88 5.32 4.53
N ARG A 91 -19.69 6.11 3.82
CA ARG A 91 -20.55 7.14 4.46
C ARG A 91 -21.53 6.55 5.49
N ALA A 92 -21.93 5.29 5.34
CA ALA A 92 -22.75 4.56 6.30
C ALA A 92 -21.94 4.01 7.49
N SER A 93 -20.65 4.35 7.61
CA SER A 93 -19.71 3.90 8.64
C SER A 93 -19.34 2.41 8.61
N GLU A 94 -19.63 1.73 7.49
CA GLU A 94 -19.25 0.33 7.28
C GLU A 94 -17.77 0.22 6.91
N ASP A 95 -17.08 -0.78 7.47
CA ASP A 95 -15.67 -1.04 7.18
C ASP A 95 -15.49 -1.62 5.76
N LEU A 96 -14.59 -1.01 4.99
CA LEU A 96 -14.30 -1.38 3.61
C LEU A 96 -12.89 -1.96 3.49
N LYS A 97 -12.72 -2.93 2.58
CA LYS A 97 -11.39 -3.45 2.18
C LYS A 97 -10.80 -2.68 1.01
N GLU A 98 -11.67 -2.17 0.15
CA GLU A 98 -11.33 -1.39 -1.04
C GLU A 98 -12.33 -0.25 -1.23
N ALA A 99 -11.92 0.76 -1.98
CA ALA A 99 -12.81 1.76 -2.54
C ALA A 99 -12.39 2.11 -3.96
N LYS A 100 -13.38 2.40 -4.81
CA LYS A 100 -13.24 2.59 -6.26
C LYS A 100 -13.57 4.01 -6.67
N GLN A 101 -13.19 4.35 -7.90
CA GLN A 101 -13.48 5.64 -8.52
C GLN A 101 -14.92 6.13 -8.26
N GLY A 102 -15.03 7.40 -7.86
CA GLY A 102 -16.28 8.09 -7.56
C GLY A 102 -16.74 7.92 -6.11
N GLU A 103 -16.25 6.92 -5.38
CA GLU A 103 -16.63 6.71 -3.99
C GLU A 103 -16.01 7.76 -3.07
N GLU A 104 -16.80 8.16 -2.07
CA GLU A 104 -16.37 9.02 -0.98
C GLU A 104 -16.37 8.24 0.33
N ILE A 105 -15.22 8.25 0.99
CA ILE A 105 -14.91 7.38 2.12
C ILE A 105 -14.17 8.16 3.19
N ALA A 106 -14.33 7.74 4.45
CA ALA A 106 -13.43 8.17 5.51
C ALA A 106 -12.19 7.28 5.52
N VAL A 107 -11.01 7.88 5.41
CA VAL A 107 -9.72 7.20 5.37
C VAL A 107 -8.94 7.53 6.64
N ALA A 108 -8.52 6.52 7.38
CA ALA A 108 -7.55 6.69 8.44
C ALA A 108 -6.14 6.47 7.89
N VAL A 109 -5.30 7.51 7.87
CA VAL A 109 -3.92 7.45 7.38
C VAL A 109 -2.94 7.58 8.55
N MET A 110 -2.08 6.58 8.73
CA MET A 110 -1.02 6.59 9.73
C MET A 110 0.24 7.25 9.17
N GLY A 111 0.81 8.20 9.91
CA GLY A 111 1.99 8.97 9.49
C GLY A 111 1.72 10.48 9.48
N PRO A 112 0.75 10.97 8.70
CA PRO A 112 0.59 12.40 8.49
C PRO A 112 -0.11 13.09 9.67
N THR A 113 0.01 14.41 9.68
CA THR A 113 -0.75 15.31 10.55
C THR A 113 -1.43 16.34 9.66
N VAL A 114 -2.73 16.51 9.80
CA VAL A 114 -3.53 17.52 9.06
C VAL A 114 -3.07 18.92 9.44
N GLY A 115 -2.92 19.81 8.44
CA GLY A 115 -2.39 21.17 8.60
C GLY A 115 -0.87 21.25 8.76
N ARG A 116 -0.15 20.15 8.50
CA ARG A 116 1.32 20.13 8.47
C ARG A 116 1.87 19.30 7.33
N HIS A 117 1.42 18.07 7.21
CA HIS A 117 1.87 17.14 6.16
C HIS A 117 0.85 17.02 5.03
N ILE A 118 -0.44 17.10 5.38
CA ILE A 118 -1.57 17.05 4.44
C ILE A 118 -2.53 18.19 4.74
N GLU A 119 -3.17 18.72 3.70
CA GLU A 119 -4.17 19.79 3.79
C GLU A 119 -5.40 19.43 2.94
N GLU A 120 -6.52 20.09 3.23
CA GLU A 120 -7.73 19.92 2.43
C GLU A 120 -7.46 20.28 0.96
N LEU A 121 -8.12 19.58 0.04
CA LEU A 121 -7.91 19.67 -1.41
C LEU A 121 -6.57 19.11 -1.92
N ASP A 122 -5.69 18.59 -1.04
CA ASP A 122 -4.54 17.81 -1.50
C ASP A 122 -5.00 16.57 -2.27
N GLU A 123 -4.26 16.26 -3.34
CA GLU A 123 -4.39 15.02 -4.09
C GLU A 123 -3.25 14.05 -3.77
N PHE A 124 -3.57 12.75 -3.76
CA PHE A 124 -2.63 11.69 -3.45
C PHE A 124 -2.67 10.59 -4.49
N TYR A 125 -1.51 10.02 -4.78
CA TYR A 125 -1.39 8.74 -5.44
C TYR A 125 -1.27 7.62 -4.40
N VAL A 126 -1.77 6.43 -4.77
CA VAL A 126 -1.32 5.19 -4.14
C VAL A 126 0.16 5.01 -4.49
N ASP A 127 0.99 4.83 -3.48
CA ASP A 127 2.44 4.60 -3.61
C ASP A 127 2.67 3.17 -4.09
N ILE A 128 2.91 3.02 -5.40
CA ILE A 128 3.07 1.72 -6.08
C ILE A 128 4.53 1.27 -5.94
N PRO A 129 4.81 0.09 -5.34
CA PRO A 129 6.15 -0.48 -5.31
C PRO A 129 6.71 -0.70 -6.72
N GLU A 130 8.00 -0.42 -6.90
CA GLU A 130 8.66 -0.57 -8.20
C GLU A 130 8.51 -1.99 -8.78
N SER A 131 8.62 -3.01 -7.92
CA SER A 131 8.46 -4.43 -8.26
C SER A 131 7.10 -4.75 -8.90
N HIS A 132 6.08 -3.94 -8.63
CA HIS A 132 4.73 -4.14 -9.13
C HIS A 132 4.53 -3.57 -10.54
N VAL A 133 5.31 -2.58 -10.97
CA VAL A 133 5.11 -1.90 -12.26
C VAL A 133 5.17 -2.87 -13.45
N PRO A 134 6.18 -3.75 -13.59
CA PRO A 134 6.22 -4.72 -14.69
C PRO A 134 5.07 -5.74 -14.64
N ARG A 135 4.54 -6.02 -13.44
CA ARG A 135 3.42 -6.94 -13.23
C ARG A 135 2.09 -6.27 -13.62
N LEU A 136 1.95 -4.97 -13.35
CA LEU A 136 0.79 -4.17 -13.75
C LEU A 136 0.63 -4.07 -15.28
N ALA A 137 1.72 -4.18 -16.04
CA ALA A 137 1.65 -4.24 -17.50
C ALA A 137 0.99 -5.53 -18.06
N LYS A 138 0.86 -6.57 -17.22
CA LYS A 138 0.28 -7.87 -17.60
C LYS A 138 -1.18 -8.05 -17.18
N VAL A 139 -1.77 -7.05 -16.51
CA VAL A 139 -3.15 -7.07 -16.05
C VAL A 139 -3.97 -6.05 -16.82
N GLU A 140 -5.28 -6.28 -16.93
CA GLU A 140 -6.17 -5.28 -17.52
C GLU A 140 -6.36 -4.11 -16.55
N LEU A 141 -5.94 -2.93 -17.01
CA LEU A 141 -6.14 -1.66 -16.34
C LEU A 141 -7.12 -0.83 -17.14
N THR A 142 -7.97 -0.10 -16.44
CA THR A 142 -8.79 0.95 -17.06
C THR A 142 -7.90 2.07 -17.62
N GLU A 143 -8.41 2.86 -18.58
CA GLU A 143 -7.62 3.97 -19.16
C GLU A 143 -7.12 4.95 -18.08
N LEU A 144 -7.97 5.28 -17.10
CA LEU A 144 -7.59 6.15 -16.00
C LEU A 144 -6.52 5.52 -15.08
N GLU A 145 -6.56 4.21 -14.86
CA GLU A 145 -5.51 3.52 -14.10
C GLU A 145 -4.17 3.50 -14.86
N LYS A 146 -4.21 3.39 -16.19
CA LYS A 146 -3.01 3.51 -17.03
C LYS A 146 -2.43 4.92 -16.95
N GLU A 147 -3.26 5.95 -17.06
CA GLU A 147 -2.84 7.35 -16.91
C GLU A 147 -2.18 7.60 -15.55
N ILE A 148 -2.82 7.16 -14.46
CA ILE A 148 -2.26 7.28 -13.11
C ILE A 148 -0.92 6.53 -12.99
N LEU A 149 -0.84 5.31 -13.53
CA LEU A 149 0.40 4.53 -13.51
C LEU A 149 1.51 5.23 -14.30
N GLU A 150 1.19 5.79 -15.47
CA GLU A 150 2.14 6.55 -16.28
C GLU A 150 2.66 7.78 -15.54
N ASP A 151 1.79 8.53 -14.87
CA ASP A 151 2.18 9.68 -14.06
C ASP A 151 3.14 9.28 -12.93
N ILE A 152 2.81 8.21 -12.19
CA ILE A 152 3.65 7.67 -11.12
C ILE A 152 5.02 7.24 -11.65
N VAL A 153 5.05 6.54 -12.79
CA VAL A 153 6.30 6.12 -13.43
C VAL A 153 7.12 7.33 -13.89
N ARG A 154 6.49 8.33 -14.50
CA ARG A 154 7.16 9.57 -14.93
C ARG A 154 7.73 10.33 -13.75
N LEU A 155 7.01 10.35 -12.63
CA LEU A 155 7.43 10.99 -11.39
C LEU A 155 8.70 10.36 -10.83
N HIS A 156 8.72 9.05 -10.59
CA HIS A 156 9.91 8.37 -10.06
C HIS A 156 11.11 8.39 -11.03
N ARG A 157 10.86 8.40 -12.35
CA ARG A 157 11.92 8.47 -13.35
C ARG A 157 12.65 9.81 -13.45
N LYS A 158 12.17 10.85 -12.76
CA LYS A 158 12.93 12.10 -12.58
C LYS A 158 14.19 11.86 -11.76
N ASP A 159 14.12 10.96 -10.77
CA ASP A 159 15.22 10.65 -9.85
C ASP A 159 15.95 9.36 -10.24
N ASP A 160 15.23 8.33 -10.70
CA ASP A 160 15.80 7.05 -11.17
C ASP A 160 15.24 6.68 -12.55
N HIS A 161 16.01 6.96 -13.60
CA HIS A 161 15.61 6.73 -15.00
C HIS A 161 15.15 5.29 -15.30
N PHE A 162 15.64 4.30 -14.55
CA PHE A 162 15.32 2.88 -14.76
C PHE A 162 14.16 2.38 -13.89
N TRP A 163 13.57 3.24 -13.08
CA TRP A 163 12.49 2.87 -12.16
C TRP A 163 11.33 2.20 -12.91
N GLY A 164 10.92 1.04 -12.39
CA GLY A 164 9.81 0.23 -12.90
C GLY A 164 10.17 -0.62 -14.13
N ARG A 165 11.45 -0.70 -14.50
CA ARG A 165 11.98 -1.58 -15.57
C ARG A 165 12.95 -2.63 -15.07
N ARG A 166 13.38 -2.55 -13.81
CA ARG A 166 14.26 -3.56 -13.23
C ARG A 166 13.53 -4.89 -13.18
N HIS A 167 14.02 -5.85 -13.95
CA HIS A 167 13.52 -7.22 -13.86
C HIS A 167 13.86 -7.76 -12.48
N VAL A 168 12.83 -8.16 -11.74
CA VAL A 168 13.01 -9.09 -10.63
C VAL A 168 13.30 -10.43 -11.30
N GLY A 169 14.59 -10.77 -11.39
CA GLY A 169 15.07 -12.04 -11.94
C GLY A 169 14.71 -13.22 -11.04
#